data_AF-A0A498SPN0-F1
#
_entry.id   AF-A0A498SPN0-F1
#
_cell.length_a   1.000
_cell.length_b   1.000
_cell.length_c   1.000
_cell.angle_alpha   90.00
_cell.angle_beta   90.00
_cell.angle_gamma   90.00
#
_symmetry.space_group_name_H-M   'P 1'
#
loop_
_entity.id
_entity.type
_entity.pdbx_description
1 polymer ?
#
loop_
_entity_poly.entity_id
_entity_poly.type
_entity_poly.pdbx_seq_one_letter_code
_entity_poly.pdbx_strand_id
1 'polypeptide(L)'
;MESAGIHETTYNSIMKCDIDIRKDLYANNVLSGGSTMYPGIADRMQKEITALAPSTMKIKIIAPPERKYSVWIGDVDLEAGIR
;
A
#
# COMPACT_ATOMS: atom_id res chain seq x y z
N MET A 1 22.90 1.11 9.94
CA MET A 1 21.82 1.80 9.22
C MET A 1 20.55 1.05 9.56
N GLU A 2 19.84 1.50 10.60
CA GLU A 2 18.57 0.88 10.99
C GLU A 2 17.53 1.35 9.99
N SER A 3 17.19 0.50 9.02
CA SER A 3 16.11 0.81 8.10
C SER A 3 14.81 0.73 8.88
N ALA A 4 14.08 1.84 8.96
CA ALA A 4 12.76 1.87 9.59
C ALA A 4 11.87 0.80 8.95
N GLY A 5 10.98 0.19 9.75
CA GLY A 5 10.07 -0.83 9.25
C GLY A 5 9.23 -0.31 8.07
N ILE A 6 8.75 -1.21 7.21
CA ILE A 6 7.92 -0.82 6.06
C ILE A 6 6.67 -0.02 6.50
N HIS A 7 6.10 -0.35 7.66
CA HIS A 7 4.96 0.33 8.25
C HIS A 7 5.31 1.76 8.65
N GLU A 8 6.48 1.95 9.25
CA GLU A 8 6.98 3.24 9.72
C GLU A 8 7.36 4.15 8.54
N THR A 9 8.00 3.58 7.52
CA THR A 9 8.34 4.30 6.28
C THR A 9 7.08 4.76 5.53
N THR A 10 6.06 3.90 5.44
CA THR A 10 4.76 4.25 4.86
C THR A 10 4.07 5.35 5.67
N TYR A 11 4.00 5.21 7.00
CA TYR A 11 3.40 6.21 7.87
C TYR A 11 4.11 7.57 7.77
N ASN A 12 5.44 7.59 7.82
CA ASN A 12 6.24 8.81 7.68
C ASN A 12 6.04 9.49 6.32
N SER A 13 5.88 8.69 5.26
CA SER A 13 5.60 9.23 3.92
C SER A 13 4.21 9.87 3.85
N ILE A 14 3.19 9.24 4.43
CA ILE A 14 1.82 9.77 4.48
C ILE A 14 1.74 11.01 5.40
N MET A 15 2.52 11.05 6.49
CA MET A 15 2.62 12.21 7.38
C MET A 15 3.29 13.42 6.72
N LYS A 16 4.15 13.22 5.73
CA LYS A 16 4.71 14.31 4.91
C LYS A 16 3.73 14.84 3.86
N CYS A 17 2.69 14.07 3.54
CA CYS A 17 1.63 14.48 2.62
C CYS A 17 0.59 15.37 3.30
N ASP A 18 -0.13 16.14 2.48
CA ASP A 18 -1.22 17.01 2.92
C ASP A 18 -2.36 16.22 3.57
N ILE A 19 -2.99 16.77 4.61
CA ILE A 19 -3.99 16.10 5.43
C ILE A 19 -5.21 15.67 4.62
N ASP A 20 -5.55 16.41 3.58
CA ASP A 20 -6.67 16.11 2.69
C ASP A 20 -6.46 14.85 1.85
N ILE A 21 -5.21 14.53 1.48
CA ILE A 21 -4.88 13.34 0.69
C ILE A 21 -4.54 12.12 1.56
N ARG A 22 -4.26 12.31 2.85
CA ARG A 22 -3.93 11.18 3.77
C ARG A 22 -5.04 10.13 3.81
N LYS A 23 -6.30 10.57 3.84
CA LYS A 23 -7.47 9.67 3.83
C LYS A 23 -7.48 8.77 2.60
N ASP A 24 -7.16 9.33 1.43
CA ASP A 24 -7.13 8.59 0.17
C ASP A 24 -5.90 7.69 0.09
N LEU A 25 -4.75 8.12 0.61
CA LEU A 25 -3.54 7.30 0.68
C LEU A 25 -3.72 6.07 1.60
N TYR A 26 -4.38 6.22 2.75
CA TYR A 26 -4.69 5.08 3.63
C TYR A 26 -5.73 4.13 3.04
N ALA A 27 -6.69 4.65 2.26
CA ALA A 27 -7.72 3.85 1.60
C ALA A 27 -7.23 3.11 0.34
N ASN A 28 -6.09 3.50 -0.24
CA ASN A 28 -5.58 2.97 -1.50
C ASN A 28 -4.16 2.40 -1.37
N ASN A 29 -3.89 1.59 -0.34
CA ASN A 29 -2.60 0.92 -0.19
C ASN A 29 -2.56 -0.37 -1.02
N VAL A 30 -1.91 -0.32 -2.19
CA VAL A 30 -1.73 -1.49 -3.06
C VAL A 30 -0.39 -2.14 -2.75
N LEU A 31 -0.42 -3.41 -2.38
CA LEU A 31 0.79 -4.21 -2.20
C LEU A 31 1.21 -4.81 -3.54
N SER A 32 2.43 -4.54 -3.99
CA SER A 32 2.99 -5.10 -5.23
C SER A 32 4.39 -5.69 -5.00
N GLY A 33 4.76 -6.68 -5.80
CA GLY A 33 6.08 -7.32 -5.77
C GLY A 33 6.15 -8.67 -5.06
N GLY A 34 7.17 -9.47 -5.38
CA GLY A 34 7.32 -10.87 -4.92
C GLY A 34 7.42 -11.05 -3.41
N SER A 35 7.99 -10.09 -2.69
CA SER A 35 8.08 -10.09 -1.22
C SER A 35 6.74 -9.88 -0.52
N THR A 36 5.70 -9.45 -1.24
CA THR A 36 4.33 -9.30 -0.71
C THR A 36 3.46 -10.55 -0.95
N MET A 37 4.02 -11.62 -1.54
CA MET A 37 3.35 -12.91 -1.72
C MET A 37 3.39 -13.79 -0.46
N TYR A 38 4.07 -13.38 0.61
CA TYR A 38 4.02 -14.12 1.87
C TYR A 38 2.59 -14.14 2.42
N PRO A 39 2.04 -15.33 2.74
CA PRO A 39 0.70 -15.42 3.30
C PRO A 39 0.63 -14.65 4.63
N GLY A 40 -0.39 -13.80 4.79
CA GLY A 40 -0.59 -12.98 5.99
C GLY A 40 0.19 -11.66 6.06
N ILE A 41 1.00 -11.32 5.04
CA ILE A 41 1.68 -10.02 5.02
C ILE A 41 0.70 -8.85 4.91
N ALA A 42 -0.42 -9.05 4.19
CA ALA A 42 -1.46 -8.04 4.05
C ALA A 42 -2.16 -7.75 5.39
N ASP A 43 -2.56 -8.80 6.11
CA ASP A 43 -3.14 -8.69 7.45
C ASP A 43 -2.17 -8.03 8.44
N ARG A 44 -0.89 -8.42 8.39
CA ARG A 44 0.15 -7.80 9.21
C ARG A 44 0.27 -6.31 8.90
N MET A 45 0.41 -5.94 7.63
CA MET A 45 0.58 -4.55 7.23
C MET A 45 -0.65 -3.71 7.59
N GLN A 46 -1.85 -4.28 7.50
CA GLN A 46 -3.09 -3.63 7.91
C GLN A 46 -3.10 -3.39 9.43
N LYS A 47 -2.69 -4.37 10.23
CA LYS A 47 -2.62 -4.24 11.69
C LYS A 47 -1.61 -3.18 12.12
N GLU A 48 -0.41 -3.17 11.55
CA GLU A 48 0.64 -2.19 11.88
C GLU A 48 0.22 -0.76 11.51
N ILE A 49 -0.36 -0.56 10.31
CA ILE A 49 -0.85 0.76 9.91
C ILE A 49 -2.05 1.19 10.78
N THR A 50 -2.95 0.27 11.13
CA THR A 50 -4.10 0.59 12.01
C THR A 50 -3.66 0.93 13.44
N ALA A 51 -2.54 0.37 13.91
CA ALA A 51 -1.96 0.72 15.21
C ALA A 51 -1.33 2.13 15.20
N LEU A 52 -0.79 2.56 14.05
CA LEU A 52 -0.13 3.87 13.90
C LEU A 52 -1.08 5.01 13.50
N ALA A 53 -2.08 4.71 12.66
CA ALA A 53 -3.02 5.72 12.17
C ALA A 53 -4.22 5.88 13.14
N PRO A 54 -4.74 7.10 13.30
CA PRO A 54 -5.92 7.33 14.14
C PRO A 54 -7.15 6.60 13.58
N SER A 55 -8.01 6.09 14.48
CA SER A 55 -9.19 5.28 14.17
C SER A 55 -10.27 5.97 13.31
N THR A 56 -10.09 7.26 13.02
CA THR A 56 -10.91 8.04 12.09
C THR A 56 -10.60 7.72 10.62
N MET A 57 -9.45 7.11 10.31
CA MET A 57 -9.04 6.78 8.95
C MET A 57 -9.42 5.34 8.56
N LYS A 58 -10.12 5.20 7.43
CA LYS A 58 -10.41 3.88 6.83
C LYS A 58 -9.18 3.39 6.08
N ILE A 59 -8.48 2.44 6.67
CA ILE A 59 -7.33 1.79 6.04
C ILE A 59 -7.83 0.62 5.22
N LYS A 60 -7.44 0.55 3.95
CA LYS A 60 -7.78 -0.57 3.07
C LYS A 60 -6.53 -0.99 2.33
N ILE A 61 -6.11 -2.23 2.58
CA ILE A 61 -4.98 -2.84 1.88
C ILE A 61 -5.53 -3.70 0.75
N ILE A 62 -5.17 -3.32 -0.47
CA ILE A 62 -5.57 -4.00 -1.70
C ILE A 62 -4.49 -5.02 -2.03
N ALA A 63 -4.89 -6.28 -1.92
CA ALA A 63 -4.01 -7.43 -1.88
C ALA A 63 -4.50 -8.51 -2.87
N PRO A 64 -4.56 -8.24 -4.19
CA PRO A 64 -5.09 -9.21 -5.15
C PRO A 64 -4.17 -10.44 -5.29
N PRO A 65 -4.68 -11.66 -5.47
CA PRO A 65 -3.84 -12.84 -5.65
C PRO A 65 -2.94 -12.78 -6.90
N GLU A 66 -3.29 -11.96 -7.90
CA GLU A 66 -2.51 -11.73 -9.13
C GLU A 66 -1.34 -10.73 -8.98
N ARG A 67 -0.98 -10.37 -7.74
CA ARG A 67 0.09 -9.40 -7.38
C ARG A 67 1.48 -9.65 -7.99
N LYS A 68 1.73 -10.85 -8.51
CA LYS A 68 2.96 -11.19 -9.24
C LYS A 68 3.05 -10.48 -10.59
N TYR A 69 1.92 -10.15 -11.21
CA TYR A 69 1.86 -9.55 -12.54
C TYR A 69 1.32 -8.13 -12.53
N SER A 70 0.88 -7.56 -11.41
CA SER A 70 0.26 -6.22 -11.40
C SER A 70 1.16 -5.09 -11.91
N VAL A 71 2.49 -5.19 -11.72
CA VAL A 71 3.44 -4.25 -12.33
C VAL A 71 3.49 -4.43 -13.85
N TRP A 72 3.40 -5.68 -14.33
CA TRP A 72 3.43 -6.02 -15.74
C TRP A 72 2.09 -5.69 -16.43
N ILE A 73 0.95 -6.02 -15.81
CA ILE A 73 -0.41 -5.70 -16.26
C ILE A 73 -0.62 -4.18 -16.33
N GLY A 74 -0.09 -3.43 -15.35
CA GLY A 74 -0.12 -1.96 -15.38
C GLY A 74 0.67 -1.36 -16.55
N ASP A 75 1.84 -1.92 -16.88
CA ASP A 75 2.62 -1.50 -18.05
C ASP A 75 1.91 -1.84 -19.37
N VAL A 76 1.30 -3.02 -19.50
CA VAL A 76 0.52 -3.35 -20.73
C VAL A 76 -0.74 -2.50 -20.87
N ASP A 77 -1.47 -2.19 -19.79
CA ASP A 77 -2.65 -1.31 -19.86
C ASP A 77 -2.28 0.16 -20.12
N LEU A 78 -1.14 0.63 -19.60
CA LEU A 78 -0.63 1.98 -19.91
C LEU A 78 -0.08 2.08 -21.33
N GLU A 79 0.59 1.05 -21.87
CA GLU A 79 0.99 1.00 -23.28
C GLU A 79 -0.20 0.82 -24.23
N ALA A 80 -1.24 0.08 -23.83
CA ALA A 80 -2.36 -0.26 -24.70
C ALA A 80 -3.34 0.89 -24.96
N GLY A 81 -3.18 2.06 -24.33
CA GLY A 81 -3.86 3.30 -24.71
C GLY A 81 -5.31 3.09 -25.13
N ILE A 82 -6.18 2.69 -24.20
CA ILE A 82 -7.62 2.64 -24.50
C ILE A 82 -8.14 4.07 -24.59
N ARG A 83 -8.12 4.52 -25.84
CA ARG A 83 -8.85 5.62 -26.47
C ARG A 83 -10.36 5.49 -26.30
#